data_AF-W1UEV1-F1
#
_entry.id   AF-W1UEV1-F1
#
_cell.length_a   1.000
_cell.length_b   1.000
_cell.length_c   1.000
_cell.angle_alpha   90.00
_cell.angle_beta   90.00
_cell.angle_gamma   90.00
#
_symmetry.space_group_name_H-M   'P 1'
#
loop_
_entity.id
_entity.type
_entity.pdbx_description
1 polymer ?
#
loop_
_entity_poly.entity_id
_entity_poly.type
_entity_poly.pdbx_seq_one_letter_code
_entity_poly.pdbx_strand_id
1 'polypeptide(L)' 'DVEIFTAALDERLNEHGYIVPGLGDAGDRLFGTK' A
#
# COMPACT_ATOMS: atom_id res chain seq x y z
N ASP A 1 -6.36 15.99 17.53
CA ASP A 1 -6.97 14.82 16.85
C ASP A 1 -6.80 14.95 15.34
N VAL A 2 -6.46 13.85 14.66
CA VAL A 2 -6.25 13.81 13.20
C VAL A 2 -7.22 12.82 12.60
N GLU A 3 -8.06 13.26 11.67
CA GLU A 3 -8.96 12.39 10.91
C GLU A 3 -8.21 11.76 9.72
N ILE A 4 -8.36 10.45 9.55
CA ILE A 4 -7.73 9.69 8.47
C ILE A 4 -8.83 9.09 7.60
N PHE A 5 -8.67 9.27 6.29
CA PHE A 5 -9.57 8.72 5.29
C PHE A 5 -8.79 7.75 4.40
N THR A 6 -9.39 6.60 4.10
CA THR A 6 -8.82 5.59 3.19
C THR A 6 -9.91 5.02 2.30
N ALA A 7 -9.53 4.59 1.10
CA ALA A 7 -10.45 3.91 0.19
C ALA A 7 -10.74 2.46 0.61
N ALA A 8 -9.77 1.80 1.25
CA ALA A 8 -9.87 0.43 1.73
C ALA A 8 -8.97 0.19 2.94
N LEU A 9 -9.32 -0.81 3.75
CA LEU A 9 -8.50 -1.31 4.86
C LEU A 9 -8.15 -2.78 4.60
N ASP A 10 -6.86 -3.07 4.53
CA ASP A 10 -6.33 -4.41 4.24
C ASP A 10 -5.89 -5.16 5.52
N GLU A 11 -5.59 -6.45 5.39
CA GLU A 11 -5.47 -7.38 6.51
C GLU A 11 -4.21 -7.17 7.36
N ARG A 12 -3.05 -7.02 6.72
CA ARG A 12 -1.74 -7.02 7.40
C ARG A 12 -0.63 -6.47 6.53
N LEU A 13 0.56 -6.34 7.12
CA LEU A 13 1.82 -6.18 6.41
C LEU A 13 2.53 -7.54 6.28
N ASN A 14 3.33 -7.71 5.22
CA ASN A 14 4.29 -8.82 5.12
C ASN A 14 5.67 -8.42 5.72
N GLU A 15 6.63 -9.35 5.72
CA GLU A 15 7.97 -9.14 6.30
C GLU A 15 8.78 -8.04 5.61
N HIS A 16 8.45 -7.70 4.36
CA HIS A 16 9.06 -6.61 3.61
C HIS A 16 8.32 -5.28 3.78
N GLY A 17 7.26 -5.24 4.60
CA GLY A 17 6.48 -4.03 4.87
C GLY A 17 5.44 -3.67 3.82
N TYR A 18 5.14 -4.55 2.86
CA TYR A 18 4.04 -4.33 1.92
C TYR A 18 2.70 -4.71 2.54
N ILE A 19 1.66 -3.94 2.21
CA ILE A 19 0.27 -4.22 2.57
C ILE A 19 -0.22 -5.47 1.83
N VAL A 20 -0.94 -6.35 2.52
CA VAL A 20 -1.47 -7.61 2.00
C VAL A 20 -3.01 -7.64 2.16
N PRO A 21 -3.78 -7.89 1.07
CA PRO A 21 -3.32 -8.19 -0.29
C PRO A 21 -2.69 -6.98 -1.01
N GLY A 22 -3.08 -5.74 -0.68
CA GLY A 22 -2.45 -4.51 -1.15
C GLY A 22 -2.32 -4.38 -2.66
N LEU A 23 -1.38 -3.53 -3.09
CA LEU A 23 -1.16 -3.21 -4.51
C LEU A 23 0.29 -3.37 -4.97
N GLY A 24 1.17 -3.90 -4.12
CA GLY A 24 2.61 -3.95 -4.38
C GLY A 24 3.28 -2.58 -4.27
N ASP A 25 4.26 -2.30 -5.13
CA ASP A 25 4.92 -1.00 -5.19
C ASP A 25 4.09 0.00 -6.01
N ALA A 26 3.62 1.07 -5.35
CA ALA A 26 2.82 2.10 -6.01
C ALA A 26 3.62 2.91 -7.03
N GLY A 27 4.89 3.20 -6.74
CA GLY A 27 5.76 4.03 -7.56
C GLY A 27 6.09 3.34 -8.88
N ASP A 28 6.54 2.08 -8.81
CA ASP A 28 6.83 1.28 -10.00
C ASP A 28 5.60 1.12 -10.90
N ARG A 29 4.42 0.93 -10.29
CA ARG A 29 3.16 0.81 -11.05
C ARG A 29 2.72 2.10 -11.73
N LEU A 30 3.02 3.25 -11.15
CA LEU A 30 2.62 4.56 -11.68
C LEU A 30 3.60 5.09 -12.71
N PHE A 31 4.89 4.89 -12.48
CA PHE A 31 5.96 5.54 -13.26
C PHE A 31 6.76 4.57 -14.12
N GLY A 32 6.46 3.27 -14.06
CA GLY A 32 7.12 2.24 -14.86
C GLY A 32 8.62 2.13 -14.56
N THR A 33 9.02 2.48 -13.33
CA THR A 33 10.42 2.45 -12.92
C THR A 33 10.87 1.02 -12.65
N LYS A 34 12.04 0.65 -13.19
CA LYS A 34 12.92 -0.44 -12.78
C LYS A 34 14.20 -0.48 -13.60
#